data_AF-A0A1U8D432-F1
#
_entry.id   AF-A0A1U8D432-F1
#
_cell.length_a   1.000
_cell.length_b   1.000
_cell.length_c   1.000
_cell.angle_alpha   90.00
_cell.angle_beta   90.00
_cell.angle_gamma   90.00
#
_symmetry.space_group_name_H-M   'P 1'
#
loop_
_entity.id
_entity.type
_entity.pdbx_description
1 polymer ?
#
loop_
_entity_poly.entity_id
_entity_poly.type
_entity_poly.pdbx_seq_one_letter_code
_entity_poly.pdbx_strand_id
1 'polypeptide(L)'
;SLNEIEDSLPPGKAVYYTWADPVGSRKLKWSCGQSHGEVTHKDDMMTPISVGRKTIYLVSFFEGLQRIILFTEDPKVFKVTYESEKAELAEQEIVLALQDVGISLVNNYTKQEVAYIGITSSDVVWETKPKKKARWKPMSVKHTEKLEKEFKEYTESSPLEDKVIELDNNIPVRLTPSGNDMKILQPHVIAVRRNYLPALKVEYNTSAHQSSLRIQIYRIQIQNQIHGAIFPFVFYPIKPPKSITMDSAPKPFTDVSIVMRSAGHSQISRIKYFKVLIQEMDLRLDLGFVYAIADLIPKAEVSEKTEVRLAAFDRKGC
;
A
#
# COMPACT_ATOMS: atom_id res chain seq x y z
N SER A 1 -12.03 -6.40 -50.33
CA SER A 1 -12.23 -4.94 -50.25
C SER A 1 -12.58 -4.60 -48.82
N LEU A 2 -11.57 -4.37 -47.98
CA LEU A 2 -11.75 -3.91 -46.59
C LEU A 2 -12.06 -2.42 -46.68
N ASN A 3 -13.32 -2.10 -46.95
CA ASN A 3 -13.77 -0.72 -47.13
C ASN A 3 -13.79 -0.03 -45.77
N GLU A 4 -12.93 0.99 -45.65
CA GLU A 4 -13.04 2.20 -44.83
C GLU A 4 -13.81 2.04 -43.52
N ILE A 5 -13.07 1.98 -42.41
CA ILE A 5 -13.62 2.26 -41.09
C ILE A 5 -14.22 3.67 -41.19
N GLU A 6 -15.55 3.79 -41.06
CA GLU A 6 -16.22 5.08 -41.02
C GLU A 6 -15.56 5.91 -39.91
N ASP A 7 -14.75 6.91 -40.29
CA ASP A 7 -14.05 7.85 -39.40
C ASP A 7 -15.03 8.79 -38.66
N SER A 8 -16.34 8.50 -38.70
CA SER A 8 -17.41 9.30 -38.11
C SER A 8 -18.45 8.41 -37.44
N LEU A 9 -18.82 8.76 -36.20
CA LEU A 9 -19.89 8.11 -35.44
C LEU A 9 -21.16 8.98 -35.50
N PRO A 10 -22.24 8.55 -36.17
CA PRO A 10 -23.49 9.32 -36.21
C PRO A 10 -24.18 9.40 -34.85
N PRO A 11 -25.04 10.42 -34.61
CA PRO A 11 -25.83 10.53 -33.37
C PRO A 11 -26.69 9.28 -33.12
N GLY A 12 -26.72 8.82 -31.86
CA GLY A 12 -27.52 7.66 -31.45
C GLY A 12 -26.99 6.30 -31.95
N LYS A 13 -25.77 6.26 -32.51
CA LYS A 13 -25.09 5.03 -32.91
C LYS A 13 -23.97 4.68 -31.93
N ALA A 14 -23.59 3.41 -31.95
CA ALA A 14 -22.43 2.87 -31.24
C ALA A 14 -21.66 1.96 -32.21
N VAL A 15 -20.34 1.93 -32.08
CA VAL A 15 -19.46 1.10 -32.91
C VAL A 15 -18.39 0.44 -32.03
N TYR A 16 -18.04 -0.79 -32.35
CA TYR A 16 -16.88 -1.46 -31.74
C TYR A 16 -15.61 -0.95 -32.40
N TYR A 17 -14.61 -0.63 -31.58
CA TYR A 17 -13.33 -0.15 -32.05
C TYR A 17 -12.21 -1.06 -31.53
N THR A 18 -11.31 -1.45 -32.42
CA THR A 18 -10.07 -2.16 -32.08
C THR A 18 -8.88 -1.44 -32.69
N TRP A 19 -7.75 -1.44 -31.98
CA TRP A 19 -6.51 -0.89 -32.51
C TRP A 19 -6.01 -1.77 -33.66
N ALA A 20 -5.70 -1.15 -34.80
CA ALA A 20 -5.14 -1.86 -35.95
C ALA A 20 -3.73 -2.40 -35.65
N ASP A 21 -2.94 -1.66 -34.88
CA ASP A 21 -1.62 -2.08 -34.37
C ASP A 21 -1.70 -2.32 -32.85
N PRO A 22 -1.56 -3.57 -32.36
CA PRO A 22 -1.62 -3.88 -30.94
C PRO A 22 -0.42 -3.36 -30.13
N VAL A 23 0.71 -3.07 -30.80
CA VAL A 23 1.98 -2.57 -30.20
C VAL A 23 2.11 -1.06 -30.37
N GLY A 24 1.36 -0.47 -31.29
CA GLY A 24 1.32 0.96 -31.57
C GLY A 24 0.71 1.83 -30.47
N SER A 25 0.64 3.14 -30.72
CA SER A 25 0.10 4.10 -29.75
C SER A 25 -1.41 3.92 -29.56
N ARG A 26 -1.82 3.45 -28.37
CA ARG A 26 -3.24 3.24 -27.98
C ARG A 26 -3.92 4.54 -27.55
N LYS A 27 -4.10 5.44 -28.52
CA LYS A 27 -4.63 6.80 -28.36
C LYS A 27 -5.78 7.02 -29.33
N LEU A 28 -6.99 7.28 -28.81
CA LEU A 28 -8.17 7.55 -29.62
C LEU A 28 -8.30 9.05 -29.77
N LYS A 29 -8.15 9.55 -30.98
CA LYS A 29 -8.42 10.96 -31.28
C LYS A 29 -9.88 11.10 -31.70
N TRP A 30 -10.57 12.07 -31.13
CA TRP A 30 -11.95 12.37 -31.47
C TRP A 30 -12.09 13.86 -31.83
N SER A 31 -13.05 14.15 -32.69
CA SER A 31 -13.45 15.51 -33.02
C SER A 31 -14.97 15.61 -33.05
N CYS A 32 -15.51 16.69 -32.49
CA CYS A 32 -16.92 16.99 -32.46
C CYS A 32 -17.10 18.51 -32.66
N GLY A 33 -17.53 18.91 -33.86
CA GLY A 33 -17.53 20.32 -34.26
C GLY A 33 -16.11 20.90 -34.26
N GLN A 34 -15.88 22.01 -33.53
CA GLN A 34 -14.53 22.59 -33.37
C GLN A 34 -13.75 22.00 -32.18
N SER A 35 -14.40 21.21 -31.33
CA SER A 35 -13.76 20.56 -30.21
C SER A 35 -13.08 19.28 -30.67
N HIS A 36 -11.89 19.03 -30.15
CA HIS A 36 -11.12 17.83 -30.42
C HIS A 36 -10.41 17.40 -29.14
N GLY A 37 -10.05 16.13 -29.06
CA GLY A 37 -9.35 15.60 -27.90
C GLY A 37 -8.77 14.23 -28.16
N GLU A 38 -8.03 13.74 -27.17
CA GLU A 38 -7.41 12.43 -27.18
C GLU A 38 -7.81 11.70 -25.91
N VAL A 39 -8.25 10.44 -26.05
CA VAL A 39 -8.55 9.55 -24.93
C VAL A 39 -7.60 8.36 -25.04
N THR A 40 -6.82 8.10 -24.00
CA THR A 40 -6.01 6.88 -23.96
C THR A 40 -6.80 5.71 -23.38
N HIS A 41 -6.27 4.50 -23.51
CA HIS A 41 -6.81 3.30 -22.86
C HIS A 41 -6.68 3.29 -21.33
N LYS A 42 -6.03 4.29 -20.71
CA LYS A 42 -5.89 4.41 -19.25
C LYS A 42 -6.72 5.54 -18.64
N ASP A 43 -7.13 6.53 -19.42
CA ASP A 43 -7.81 7.71 -18.90
C ASP A 43 -9.28 7.44 -18.61
N ASP A 44 -9.66 7.55 -17.34
CA ASP A 44 -11.04 7.74 -16.95
C ASP A 44 -11.33 9.25 -17.14
N MET A 45 -11.85 9.63 -18.31
CA MET A 45 -12.14 11.03 -18.66
C MET A 45 -13.57 11.38 -18.33
N MET A 46 -13.76 12.55 -17.72
CA MET A 46 -15.07 13.09 -17.41
C MET A 46 -15.07 14.60 -17.64
N THR A 47 -15.44 15.02 -18.84
CA THR A 47 -15.31 16.42 -19.25
C THR A 47 -16.54 16.91 -20.01
N PRO A 48 -17.15 18.04 -19.59
CA PRO A 48 -18.09 18.75 -20.44
C PRO A 48 -17.31 19.46 -21.56
N ILE A 49 -17.82 19.33 -22.79
CA ILE A 49 -17.29 19.94 -24.01
C ILE A 49 -18.36 20.90 -24.53
N SER A 50 -17.95 22.12 -24.88
CA SER A 50 -18.87 23.12 -25.45
C SER A 50 -18.76 23.10 -26.97
N VAL A 51 -19.82 22.66 -27.65
CA VAL A 51 -19.91 22.66 -29.12
C VAL A 51 -20.99 23.66 -29.53
N GLY A 52 -20.57 24.87 -29.88
CA GLY A 52 -21.48 25.98 -30.18
C GLY A 52 -22.29 26.41 -28.96
N ARG A 53 -23.63 26.26 -29.02
CA ARG A 53 -24.56 26.55 -27.90
C ARG A 53 -24.89 25.32 -27.04
N LYS A 54 -24.38 24.15 -27.37
CA LYS A 54 -24.69 22.89 -26.70
C LYS A 54 -23.51 22.41 -25.86
N THR A 55 -23.82 21.76 -24.75
CA THR A 55 -22.83 21.04 -23.93
C THR A 55 -22.96 19.55 -24.21
N ILE A 56 -21.86 18.94 -24.65
CA ILE A 56 -21.73 17.50 -24.84
C ILE A 56 -20.81 17.00 -23.74
N TYR A 57 -21.26 15.99 -23.00
CA TYR A 57 -20.46 15.35 -21.98
C TYR A 57 -19.73 14.14 -22.56
N LEU A 58 -18.42 14.08 -22.32
CA LEU A 58 -17.58 12.95 -22.65
C LEU A 58 -17.27 12.15 -21.38
N VAL A 59 -17.55 10.85 -21.44
CA VAL A 59 -17.26 9.89 -20.36
C VAL A 59 -16.47 8.71 -20.92
N SER A 60 -15.34 8.37 -20.31
CA SER A 60 -14.58 7.15 -20.60
C SER A 60 -14.62 6.26 -19.36
N PHE A 61 -15.23 5.09 -19.50
CA PHE A 61 -15.45 4.13 -18.40
C PHE A 61 -15.35 2.69 -18.90
N PHE A 62 -15.46 1.71 -17.99
CA PHE A 62 -15.42 0.29 -18.35
C PHE A 62 -16.75 -0.40 -18.09
N GLU A 63 -17.17 -1.23 -19.04
CA GLU A 63 -18.22 -2.24 -18.86
C GLU A 63 -17.59 -3.61 -19.14
N GLY A 64 -17.42 -4.44 -18.11
CA GLY A 64 -16.60 -5.65 -18.21
C GLY A 64 -15.13 -5.37 -18.57
N LEU A 65 -14.62 -6.05 -19.59
CA LEU A 65 -13.26 -5.85 -20.10
C LEU A 65 -13.17 -4.75 -21.18
N GLN A 66 -14.31 -4.19 -21.59
CA GLN A 66 -14.37 -3.23 -22.68
C GLN A 66 -14.42 -1.81 -22.15
N ARG A 67 -13.56 -0.95 -22.72
CA ARG A 67 -13.64 0.49 -22.49
C ARG A 67 -14.69 1.09 -23.41
N ILE A 68 -15.61 1.86 -22.82
CA ILE A 68 -16.67 2.58 -23.52
C ILE A 68 -16.37 4.07 -23.43
N ILE A 69 -16.46 4.74 -24.56
CA ILE A 69 -16.39 6.20 -24.66
C ILE A 69 -17.78 6.69 -25.04
N LEU A 70 -18.44 7.39 -24.12
CA LEU A 70 -19.79 7.89 -24.26
C LEU A 70 -19.76 9.40 -24.50
N PHE A 71 -20.43 9.82 -25.56
CA PHE A 71 -20.77 11.22 -25.84
C PHE A 71 -22.28 11.39 -25.64
N THR A 72 -22.68 12.28 -24.74
CA THR A 72 -24.10 12.52 -24.45
C THR A 72 -24.41 14.00 -24.24
N GLU A 73 -25.55 14.46 -24.75
CA GLU A 73 -26.10 15.79 -24.42
C GLU A 73 -26.93 15.75 -23.12
N ASP A 74 -27.29 14.56 -22.61
CA ASP A 74 -28.13 14.39 -21.42
C ASP A 74 -27.29 14.43 -20.13
N PRO A 75 -27.45 15.47 -19.28
CA PRO A 75 -26.74 15.55 -18.00
C PRO A 75 -27.10 14.43 -17.03
N LYS A 76 -28.28 13.81 -17.14
CA LYS A 76 -28.70 12.71 -16.26
C LYS A 76 -27.88 11.46 -16.54
N VAL A 77 -27.73 11.12 -17.82
CA VAL A 77 -26.89 9.99 -18.25
C VAL A 77 -25.45 10.22 -17.80
N PHE A 78 -24.90 11.41 -18.03
CA PHE A 78 -23.58 11.79 -17.55
C PHE A 78 -23.43 11.60 -16.04
N LYS A 79 -24.39 12.08 -15.25
CA LYS A 79 -24.35 12.00 -13.79
C LYS A 79 -24.39 10.55 -13.29
N VAL A 80 -25.24 9.70 -13.87
CA VAL A 80 -25.33 8.29 -13.47
C VAL A 80 -24.03 7.55 -13.78
N THR A 81 -23.47 7.74 -14.98
CA THR A 81 -22.16 7.15 -15.35
C THR A 81 -21.01 7.73 -14.52
N TYR A 82 -21.13 8.98 -14.09
CA TYR A 82 -20.15 9.60 -13.19
C TYR A 82 -20.14 8.93 -11.83
N GLU A 83 -21.33 8.78 -11.25
CA GLU A 83 -21.50 8.23 -9.91
C GLU A 83 -21.02 6.77 -9.86
N SER A 84 -21.25 5.99 -10.92
CA SER A 84 -20.71 4.62 -11.01
C SER A 84 -19.18 4.55 -11.09
N GLU A 85 -18.51 5.58 -11.60
CA GLU A 85 -17.04 5.62 -11.66
C GLU A 85 -16.39 6.36 -10.49
N LYS A 86 -17.16 7.01 -9.61
CA LYS A 86 -16.64 7.65 -8.41
C LYS A 86 -16.21 6.60 -7.38
N ALA A 87 -15.27 6.94 -6.49
CA ALA A 87 -14.92 6.06 -5.38
C ALA A 87 -16.11 5.88 -4.43
N GLU A 88 -16.48 4.63 -4.16
CA GLU A 88 -17.55 4.28 -3.22
C GLU A 88 -17.06 4.37 -1.78
N LEU A 89 -17.98 4.67 -0.87
CA LEU A 89 -17.74 4.53 0.56
C LEU A 89 -17.80 3.03 0.91
N ALA A 90 -16.92 2.60 1.80
CA ALA A 90 -16.93 1.22 2.28
C ALA A 90 -18.23 0.94 3.06
N GLU A 91 -18.92 -0.12 2.68
CA GLU A 91 -20.06 -0.66 3.43
C GLU A 91 -19.57 -1.52 4.60
N GLN A 92 -18.44 -2.20 4.39
CA GLN A 92 -17.77 -3.00 5.41
C GLN A 92 -16.28 -2.68 5.43
N GLU A 93 -15.75 -2.48 6.64
CA GLU A 93 -14.35 -2.23 6.94
C GLU A 93 -13.87 -3.25 7.98
N ILE A 94 -12.84 -4.02 7.62
CA ILE A 94 -12.16 -4.98 8.49
C ILE A 94 -10.73 -4.49 8.68
N VAL A 95 -10.34 -4.25 9.93
CA VAL A 95 -8.98 -3.86 10.28
C VAL A 95 -8.38 -4.89 11.23
N LEU A 96 -7.29 -5.52 10.80
CA LEU A 96 -6.47 -6.40 11.61
C LEU A 96 -5.13 -5.71 11.91
N ALA A 97 -4.79 -5.58 13.18
CA ALA A 97 -3.55 -4.96 13.65
C ALA A 97 -2.85 -5.88 14.66
N LEU A 98 -1.70 -6.41 14.27
CA LEU A 98 -0.86 -7.25 15.13
C LEU A 98 0.31 -6.42 15.66
N GLN A 99 0.59 -6.51 16.95
CA GLN A 99 1.68 -5.75 17.58
C GLN A 99 3.04 -6.35 17.21
N ASP A 100 3.17 -7.67 17.26
CA ASP A 100 4.39 -8.38 16.89
C ASP A 100 4.02 -9.78 16.35
N VAL A 101 4.82 -10.27 15.41
CA VAL A 101 4.71 -11.62 14.83
C VAL A 101 6.11 -12.20 14.74
N GLY A 102 6.30 -13.40 15.29
CA GLY A 102 7.56 -14.14 15.21
C GLY A 102 7.35 -15.45 14.45
N ILE A 103 8.26 -15.76 13.53
CA ILE A 103 8.28 -17.03 12.80
C ILE A 103 9.66 -17.65 12.99
N SER A 104 9.69 -18.86 13.54
CA SER A 104 10.91 -19.64 13.74
C SER A 104 11.02 -20.70 12.65
N LEU A 105 12.15 -20.72 11.93
CA LEU A 105 12.47 -21.74 10.96
C LEU A 105 13.36 -22.79 11.63
N VAL A 106 12.79 -23.95 11.92
CA VAL A 106 13.47 -25.03 12.64
C VAL A 106 13.75 -26.19 11.68
N ASN A 107 14.99 -26.67 11.69
CA ASN A 107 15.34 -27.87 10.96
C ASN A 107 14.83 -29.11 11.71
N ASN A 108 13.94 -29.86 11.07
CA ASN A 108 13.29 -31.02 11.67
C ASN A 108 14.25 -32.19 11.96
N TYR A 109 15.39 -32.27 11.28
CA TYR A 109 16.39 -33.33 11.48
C TYR A 109 17.35 -32.97 12.60
N THR A 110 17.94 -31.77 12.57
CA THR A 110 18.91 -31.32 13.58
C THR A 110 18.25 -30.77 14.84
N LYS A 111 16.93 -30.51 14.80
CA LYS A 111 16.14 -29.86 15.87
C LYS A 111 16.69 -28.50 16.30
N GLN A 112 17.39 -27.83 15.38
CA GLN A 112 17.96 -26.51 15.62
C GLN A 112 17.18 -25.45 14.85
N GLU A 113 17.00 -24.30 15.49
CA GLU A 113 16.50 -23.11 14.82
C GLU A 113 17.60 -22.59 13.88
N VAL A 114 17.23 -22.41 12.62
CA VAL A 114 18.12 -21.90 11.57
C VAL A 114 17.96 -20.39 11.43
N ALA A 115 16.71 -19.91 11.47
CA ALA A 115 16.41 -18.49 11.33
C ALA A 115 15.19 -18.08 12.13
N TYR A 116 15.22 -16.86 12.63
CA TYR A 116 14.06 -16.22 13.27
C TYR A 116 13.66 -15.00 12.45
N ILE A 117 12.41 -14.97 11.97
CA ILE A 117 11.81 -13.84 11.26
C ILE A 117 10.91 -13.10 12.25
N GLY A 118 11.32 -11.89 12.62
CA GLY A 118 10.53 -11.00 13.47
C GLY A 118 9.87 -9.91 12.64
N ILE A 119 8.54 -9.84 12.66
CA ILE A 119 7.78 -8.68 12.23
C ILE A 119 7.38 -7.92 13.49
N THR A 120 7.98 -6.76 13.71
CA THR A 120 7.88 -6.03 14.97
C THR A 120 7.21 -4.68 14.77
N SER A 121 6.64 -4.14 15.84
CA SER A 121 6.11 -2.78 15.86
C SER A 121 7.16 -1.74 15.41
N SER A 122 6.69 -0.54 15.03
CA SER A 122 7.57 0.56 14.63
C SER A 122 8.49 1.02 15.77
N ASP A 123 9.41 1.93 15.45
CA ASP A 123 10.02 2.79 16.48
C ASP A 123 8.94 3.56 17.25
N VAL A 124 9.29 4.04 18.45
CA VAL A 124 8.38 4.80 19.31
C VAL A 124 7.80 6.01 18.58
N VAL A 125 6.50 6.18 18.70
CA VAL A 125 5.77 7.35 18.21
C VAL A 125 5.14 8.06 19.38
N TRP A 126 5.50 9.33 19.55
CA TRP A 126 4.82 10.21 20.49
C TRP A 126 3.68 10.92 19.77
N GLU A 127 2.49 10.92 20.38
CA GLU A 127 1.28 11.48 19.78
C GLU A 127 0.63 12.52 20.69
N THR A 128 0.03 13.53 20.08
CA THR A 128 -0.79 14.54 20.77
C THR A 128 -2.25 14.42 20.34
N LYS A 129 -3.17 14.77 21.23
CA LYS A 129 -4.60 14.89 20.92
C LYS A 129 -5.08 16.33 21.13
N PRO A 130 -4.91 17.22 20.13
CA PRO A 130 -5.38 18.60 20.24
C PRO A 130 -6.91 18.63 20.40
N LYS A 131 -7.46 19.43 21.33
CA LYS A 131 -8.91 19.49 21.57
C LYS A 131 -9.75 19.77 20.30
N LYS A 132 -9.21 20.57 19.37
CA LYS A 132 -9.86 20.91 18.08
C LYS A 132 -9.91 19.74 17.09
N LYS A 133 -9.06 18.72 17.25
CA LYS A 133 -8.92 17.59 16.33
C LYS A 133 -9.03 16.33 17.18
N ALA A 134 -10.23 15.75 17.29
CA ALA A 134 -10.55 14.63 18.18
C ALA A 134 -9.72 13.32 17.95
N ARG A 135 -8.71 13.35 17.08
CA ARG A 135 -7.81 12.25 16.73
C ARG A 135 -6.40 12.49 17.24
N TRP A 136 -5.71 11.41 17.59
CA TRP A 136 -4.29 11.41 17.87
C TRP A 136 -3.49 11.77 16.62
N LYS A 137 -2.40 12.52 16.83
CA LYS A 137 -1.49 12.94 15.77
C LYS A 137 -0.05 12.75 16.21
N PRO A 138 0.80 12.15 15.35
CA PRO A 138 2.23 12.02 15.63
C PRO A 138 2.87 13.41 15.81
N MET A 139 3.82 13.49 16.73
CA MET A 139 4.71 14.63 16.91
C MET A 139 5.83 14.60 15.88
N SER A 140 6.52 15.73 15.69
CA SER A 140 7.75 15.79 14.90
C SER A 140 8.80 14.81 15.43
N VAL A 141 9.69 14.34 14.54
CA VAL A 141 10.81 13.45 14.86
C VAL A 141 11.70 14.06 15.94
N LYS A 142 12.00 15.36 15.85
CA LYS A 142 12.83 16.07 16.87
C LYS A 142 12.23 15.99 18.27
N HIS A 143 10.96 16.37 18.40
CA HIS A 143 10.26 16.25 19.69
C HIS A 143 10.14 14.80 20.16
N THR A 144 9.90 13.85 19.25
CA THR A 144 9.83 12.42 19.57
C THR A 144 11.16 11.92 20.13
N GLU A 145 12.30 12.24 19.50
CA GLU A 145 13.63 11.85 19.97
C GLU A 145 13.95 12.45 21.35
N LYS A 146 13.68 13.74 21.55
CA LYS A 146 13.93 14.43 22.83
C LYS A 146 13.03 13.88 23.95
N LEU A 147 11.75 13.71 23.66
CA LEU A 147 10.77 13.21 24.62
C LEU A 147 11.06 11.75 25.00
N GLU A 148 11.44 10.91 24.04
CA GLU A 148 11.81 9.53 24.32
C GLU A 148 13.08 9.42 25.16
N LYS A 149 14.09 10.26 24.89
CA LYS A 149 15.31 10.32 25.70
C LYS A 149 15.00 10.66 27.15
N GLU A 150 14.31 11.77 27.37
CA GLU A 150 13.92 12.24 28.71
C GLU A 150 13.00 11.27 29.44
N PHE A 151 12.08 10.63 28.70
CA PHE A 151 11.17 9.64 29.27
C PHE A 151 11.90 8.36 29.69
N LYS A 152 12.90 7.90 28.93
CA LYS A 152 13.74 6.76 29.31
C LYS A 152 14.55 7.05 30.57
N GLU A 153 15.28 8.16 30.60
CA GLU A 153 16.05 8.57 31.78
C GLU A 153 15.16 8.73 33.02
N TYR A 154 13.97 9.32 32.84
CA TYR A 154 12.97 9.42 33.88
C TYR A 154 12.50 8.04 34.36
N THR A 155 12.13 7.13 33.46
CA THR A 155 11.61 5.79 33.80
C THR A 155 12.67 4.92 34.47
N GLU A 156 13.93 4.97 34.01
CA GLU A 156 15.06 4.23 34.59
C GLU A 156 15.31 4.61 36.06
N SER A 157 14.99 5.85 36.44
CA SER A 157 15.09 6.31 37.83
C SER A 157 13.98 5.81 38.77
N SER A 158 13.01 5.02 38.27
CA SER A 158 11.83 4.53 39.02
C SER A 158 11.13 5.63 39.83
N PRO A 159 10.64 6.68 39.17
CA PRO A 159 10.17 7.90 39.82
C PRO A 159 8.80 7.69 40.45
N LEU A 160 8.54 8.39 41.57
CA LEU A 160 7.21 8.42 42.22
C LEU A 160 6.43 9.71 41.91
N GLU A 161 7.12 10.74 41.43
CA GLU A 161 6.56 12.08 41.16
C GLU A 161 6.61 12.43 39.68
N ASP A 162 5.68 13.27 39.25
CA ASP A 162 5.64 13.82 37.89
C ASP A 162 6.89 14.67 37.60
N LYS A 163 7.47 14.53 36.41
CA LYS A 163 8.58 15.37 35.93
C LYS A 163 8.09 16.30 34.84
N VAL A 164 8.39 17.59 34.94
CA VAL A 164 8.18 18.53 33.84
C VAL A 164 9.48 18.68 33.05
N ILE A 165 9.40 18.45 31.75
CA ILE A 165 10.51 18.65 30.82
C ILE A 165 10.16 19.74 29.82
N GLU A 166 11.17 20.37 29.22
CA GLU A 166 10.97 21.36 28.17
C GLU A 166 11.37 20.81 26.80
N LEU A 167 10.41 20.72 25.89
CA LEU A 167 10.68 20.47 24.48
C LEU A 167 11.24 21.72 23.81
N ASP A 168 11.69 21.58 22.57
CA ASP A 168 12.15 22.72 21.77
C ASP A 168 11.02 23.75 21.62
N ASN A 169 11.39 25.04 21.49
CA ASN A 169 10.46 26.18 21.54
C ASN A 169 9.75 26.39 22.90
N ASN A 170 10.37 25.98 24.01
CA ASN A 170 9.89 26.20 25.39
C ASN A 170 8.48 25.63 25.62
N ILE A 171 8.23 24.41 25.14
CA ILE A 171 6.96 23.71 25.35
C ILE A 171 7.10 22.78 26.56
N PRO A 172 6.51 23.12 27.73
CA PRO A 172 6.58 22.26 28.91
C PRO A 172 5.67 21.03 28.76
N VAL A 173 6.23 19.86 29.02
CA VAL A 173 5.56 18.56 29.00
C VAL A 173 5.68 17.90 30.36
N ARG A 174 4.54 17.49 30.92
CA ARG A 174 4.47 16.71 32.14
C ARG A 174 4.51 15.22 31.83
N LEU A 175 5.57 14.56 32.27
CA LEU A 175 5.72 13.12 32.35
C LEU A 175 5.18 12.62 33.69
N THR A 176 4.65 11.41 33.68
CA THR A 176 4.01 10.77 34.84
C THR A 176 4.63 9.39 35.05
N PRO A 177 4.80 8.90 36.29
CA PRO A 177 5.41 7.59 36.54
C PRO A 177 4.73 6.42 35.83
N SER A 178 3.40 6.48 35.73
CA SER A 178 2.58 5.44 35.10
C SER A 178 2.64 5.46 33.56
N GLY A 179 3.24 6.47 32.95
CA GLY A 179 3.15 6.73 31.50
C GLY A 179 1.73 7.07 31.01
N ASN A 180 0.76 7.28 31.91
CA ASN A 180 -0.62 7.62 31.59
C ASN A 180 -0.92 9.08 31.95
N ASP A 181 -1.85 9.71 31.23
CA ASP A 181 -2.26 11.11 31.47
C ASP A 181 -1.13 12.16 31.35
N MET A 182 -0.09 11.86 30.57
CA MET A 182 0.94 12.83 30.18
C MET A 182 0.35 13.97 29.34
N LYS A 183 0.85 15.19 29.54
CA LYS A 183 0.26 16.40 28.94
C LYS A 183 1.31 17.45 28.60
N ILE A 184 1.15 18.11 27.46
CA ILE A 184 1.72 19.44 27.22
C ILE A 184 0.93 20.44 28.06
N LEU A 185 1.61 21.33 28.78
CA LEU A 185 0.98 22.29 29.69
C LEU A 185 0.66 23.62 29.01
N GLN A 186 1.51 24.08 28.08
CA GLN A 186 1.38 25.37 27.40
C GLN A 186 1.61 25.25 25.88
N PRO A 187 0.99 26.13 25.06
CA PRO A 187 0.08 27.22 25.43
C PRO A 187 -1.31 26.73 25.86
N HIS A 188 -1.65 25.48 25.55
CA HIS A 188 -2.90 24.84 25.96
C HIS A 188 -2.61 23.44 26.48
N VAL A 189 -3.43 22.98 27.43
CA VAL A 189 -3.35 21.61 27.93
C VAL A 189 -3.76 20.62 26.83
N ILE A 190 -2.78 19.85 26.34
CA ILE A 190 -2.96 18.86 25.26
C ILE A 190 -2.46 17.50 25.77
N ALA A 191 -3.28 16.47 25.62
CA ALA A 191 -2.90 15.12 25.99
C ALA A 191 -1.78 14.60 25.09
N VAL A 192 -0.81 13.94 25.70
CA VAL A 192 0.36 13.31 25.06
C VAL A 192 0.35 11.83 25.41
N ARG A 193 0.71 10.97 24.47
CA ARG A 193 0.93 9.55 24.75
C ARG A 193 2.13 9.02 24.01
N ARG A 194 2.78 8.04 24.63
CA ARG A 194 3.78 7.17 24.00
C ARG A 194 3.05 6.00 23.36
N ASN A 195 3.34 5.70 22.10
CA ASN A 195 2.67 4.64 21.36
C ASN A 195 3.63 3.99 20.36
N TYR A 196 3.20 2.88 19.76
CA TYR A 196 3.86 2.22 18.64
C TYR A 196 2.85 2.01 17.50
N LEU A 197 3.34 1.97 16.26
CA LEU A 197 2.55 1.51 15.13
C LEU A 197 2.65 -0.02 15.06
N PRO A 198 1.55 -0.72 14.76
CA PRO A 198 1.51 -2.19 14.80
C PRO A 198 2.51 -2.80 13.82
N ALA A 199 3.08 -3.97 14.13
CA ALA A 199 3.95 -4.72 13.22
C ALA A 199 3.31 -4.95 11.85
N LEU A 200 2.07 -5.43 11.86
CA LEU A 200 1.28 -5.75 10.67
C LEU A 200 -0.08 -5.08 10.81
N LYS A 201 -0.45 -4.28 9.79
CA LYS A 201 -1.79 -3.72 9.65
C LYS A 201 -2.39 -4.16 8.32
N VAL A 202 -3.52 -4.83 8.36
CA VAL A 202 -4.30 -5.23 7.20
C VAL A 202 -5.65 -4.51 7.26
N GLU A 203 -5.93 -3.70 6.25
CA GLU A 203 -7.22 -3.03 6.07
C GLU A 203 -7.89 -3.62 4.84
N TYR A 204 -9.05 -4.23 5.03
CA TYR A 204 -9.90 -4.71 3.94
C TYR A 204 -11.23 -3.96 3.97
N ASN A 205 -11.48 -3.19 2.92
CA ASN A 205 -12.71 -2.44 2.75
C ASN A 205 -13.47 -2.98 1.55
N THR A 206 -14.78 -3.16 1.68
CA THR A 206 -15.63 -3.58 0.58
C THR A 206 -16.91 -2.75 0.51
N SER A 207 -17.42 -2.62 -0.70
CA SER A 207 -18.64 -1.90 -1.10
C SER A 207 -19.25 -2.64 -2.30
N ALA A 208 -20.41 -2.21 -2.77
CA ALA A 208 -21.15 -2.88 -3.84
C ALA A 208 -20.31 -3.18 -5.10
N HIS A 209 -19.49 -2.21 -5.55
CA HIS A 209 -18.69 -2.36 -6.78
C HIS A 209 -17.20 -2.17 -6.56
N GLN A 210 -16.73 -1.98 -5.33
CA GLN A 210 -15.32 -1.74 -5.04
C GLN A 210 -14.86 -2.49 -3.80
N SER A 211 -13.68 -3.11 -3.88
CA SER A 211 -12.96 -3.62 -2.72
C SER A 211 -11.53 -3.09 -2.70
N SER A 212 -10.98 -2.87 -1.52
CA SER A 212 -9.60 -2.47 -1.34
C SER A 212 -8.93 -3.26 -0.23
N LEU A 213 -7.71 -3.70 -0.50
CA LEU A 213 -6.83 -4.34 0.45
C LEU A 213 -5.59 -3.48 0.62
N ARG A 214 -5.29 -3.09 1.86
CA ARG A 214 -4.05 -2.43 2.23
C ARG A 214 -3.31 -3.25 3.27
N ILE A 215 -2.06 -3.59 3.00
CA ILE A 215 -1.18 -4.33 3.91
C ILE A 215 0.02 -3.44 4.21
N GLN A 216 0.23 -3.16 5.49
CA GLN A 216 1.36 -2.36 5.96
C GLN A 216 2.17 -3.20 6.95
N ILE A 217 3.47 -3.34 6.66
CA ILE A 217 4.45 -3.96 7.55
C ILE A 217 5.43 -2.88 7.97
N TYR A 218 5.59 -2.66 9.28
CA TYR A 218 6.41 -1.56 9.77
C TYR A 218 7.88 -1.91 9.92
N ARG A 219 8.19 -3.09 10.47
CA ARG A 219 9.56 -3.55 10.64
C ARG A 219 9.61 -5.06 10.49
N ILE A 220 10.53 -5.55 9.66
CA ILE A 220 10.82 -6.97 9.50
C ILE A 220 12.31 -7.18 9.73
N GLN A 221 12.68 -8.26 10.40
CA GLN A 221 14.08 -8.63 10.60
C GLN A 221 14.22 -10.15 10.48
N ILE A 222 15.29 -10.61 9.84
CA ILE A 222 15.64 -12.03 9.78
C ILE A 222 16.98 -12.20 10.49
N GLN A 223 16.97 -13.02 11.52
CA GLN A 223 18.15 -13.35 12.31
C GLN A 223 18.66 -14.73 11.93
N ASN A 224 19.98 -14.86 11.78
CA ASN A 224 20.65 -16.14 11.67
C ASN A 224 20.82 -16.73 13.06
N GLN A 225 20.18 -17.87 13.32
CA GLN A 225 20.22 -18.56 14.62
C GLN A 225 21.28 -19.66 14.68
N ILE A 226 22.04 -19.85 13.59
CA ILE A 226 23.15 -20.82 13.53
C ILE A 226 24.27 -20.36 14.47
N HIS A 227 24.77 -21.30 15.27
CA HIS A 227 25.89 -21.04 16.17
C HIS A 227 27.15 -20.63 15.38
N GLY A 228 27.78 -19.53 15.78
CA GLY A 228 28.97 -19.00 15.10
C GLY A 228 28.68 -18.26 13.79
N ALA A 229 27.42 -17.86 13.55
CA ALA A 229 27.05 -17.05 12.40
C ALA A 229 27.90 -15.78 12.26
N ILE A 230 28.45 -15.56 11.07
CA ILE A 230 29.22 -14.35 10.73
C ILE A 230 28.29 -13.12 10.76
N PHE A 231 27.06 -13.28 10.27
CA PHE A 231 26.04 -12.25 10.26
C PHE A 231 24.82 -12.67 11.09
N PRO A 232 24.74 -12.26 12.37
CA PRO A 232 23.58 -12.56 13.22
C PRO A 232 22.27 -11.96 12.69
N PHE A 233 22.36 -10.85 11.95
CA PHE A 233 21.23 -10.21 11.28
C PHE A 233 21.43 -10.31 9.78
N VAL A 234 20.64 -11.17 9.14
CA VAL A 234 20.70 -11.43 7.71
C VAL A 234 19.92 -10.39 6.93
N PHE A 235 18.76 -9.98 7.45
CA PHE A 235 17.90 -9.01 6.79
C PHE A 235 17.39 -8.01 7.82
N TYR A 236 17.57 -6.72 7.56
CA TYR A 236 17.01 -5.67 8.40
C TYR A 236 16.82 -4.35 7.62
N PRO A 237 15.81 -3.55 7.96
CA PRO A 237 15.57 -2.26 7.32
C PRO A 237 16.66 -1.26 7.72
N ILE A 238 17.16 -0.50 6.74
CA ILE A 238 18.11 0.59 6.98
C ILE A 238 17.31 1.87 7.26
N LYS A 239 17.68 2.61 8.31
CA LYS A 239 17.09 3.92 8.54
C LYS A 239 17.59 4.88 7.46
N PRO A 240 16.71 5.49 6.66
CA PRO A 240 17.13 6.43 5.64
C PRO A 240 17.90 7.61 6.27
N PRO A 241 18.88 8.21 5.57
CA PRO A 241 19.63 9.35 6.08
C PRO A 241 18.72 10.51 6.52
N LYS A 242 19.17 11.25 7.55
CA LYS A 242 18.40 12.40 8.10
C LYS A 242 18.06 13.48 7.06
N SER A 243 18.80 13.57 5.96
CA SER A 243 18.58 14.49 4.85
C SER A 243 17.33 14.17 4.01
N ILE A 244 16.85 12.92 4.03
CA ILE A 244 15.69 12.47 3.25
C ILE A 244 14.49 12.07 4.13
N THR A 245 14.71 11.91 5.45
CA THR A 245 13.63 11.66 6.40
C THR A 245 12.75 12.89 6.54
N MET A 246 11.50 12.79 6.07
CA MET A 246 10.48 13.80 6.35
C MET A 246 10.17 13.83 7.85
N ASP A 247 9.81 15.01 8.37
CA ASP A 247 9.37 15.21 9.75
C ASP A 247 7.96 14.66 10.00
N SER A 248 7.82 13.34 9.90
CA SER A 248 6.56 12.61 9.99
C SER A 248 6.72 11.31 10.79
N ALA A 249 5.60 10.67 11.12
CA ALA A 249 5.59 9.33 11.72
C ALA A 249 6.43 8.31 10.91
N PRO A 250 6.91 7.23 11.57
CA PRO A 250 7.59 6.14 10.91
C PRO A 250 6.78 5.64 9.72
N LYS A 251 7.44 5.58 8.55
CA LYS A 251 6.83 5.01 7.35
C LYS A 251 6.87 3.49 7.46
N PRO A 252 5.83 2.77 7.00
CA PRO A 252 5.89 1.33 6.91
C PRO A 252 7.07 0.91 6.02
N PHE A 253 7.77 -0.15 6.42
CA PHE A 253 8.79 -0.79 5.60
C PHE A 253 8.21 -1.25 4.26
N THR A 254 7.05 -1.92 4.30
CA THR A 254 6.30 -2.33 3.11
C THR A 254 4.86 -1.83 3.20
N ASP A 255 4.38 -1.14 2.16
CA ASP A 255 2.97 -0.73 2.00
C ASP A 255 2.46 -1.22 0.65
N VAL A 256 1.57 -2.21 0.69
CA VAL A 256 0.88 -2.76 -0.47
C VAL A 256 -0.55 -2.23 -0.44
N SER A 257 -0.99 -1.62 -1.53
CA SER A 257 -2.37 -1.14 -1.68
C SER A 257 -2.93 -1.63 -3.01
N ILE A 258 -4.01 -2.37 -2.91
CA ILE A 258 -4.75 -2.95 -4.03
C ILE A 258 -6.17 -2.42 -3.96
N VAL A 259 -6.66 -1.83 -5.04
CA VAL A 259 -8.07 -1.46 -5.20
C VAL A 259 -8.60 -2.19 -6.43
N MET A 260 -9.60 -3.02 -6.19
CA MET A 260 -10.33 -3.74 -7.21
C MET A 260 -11.72 -3.13 -7.37
N ARG A 261 -12.21 -3.12 -8.60
CA ARG A 261 -13.53 -2.60 -8.95
C ARG A 261 -14.22 -3.55 -9.92
N SER A 262 -15.51 -3.78 -9.72
CA SER A 262 -16.36 -4.45 -10.70
C SER A 262 -16.66 -3.51 -11.85
N ALA A 263 -16.52 -3.97 -13.09
CA ALA A 263 -16.71 -3.13 -14.26
C ALA A 263 -18.20 -3.09 -14.66
N GLY A 264 -18.87 -1.98 -14.34
CA GLY A 264 -20.27 -1.76 -14.65
C GLY A 264 -21.19 -2.78 -13.97
N HIS A 265 -22.07 -3.39 -14.75
CA HIS A 265 -23.02 -4.41 -14.27
C HIS A 265 -22.46 -5.84 -14.37
N SER A 266 -21.19 -5.99 -14.76
CA SER A 266 -20.56 -7.31 -14.92
C SER A 266 -19.93 -7.81 -13.61
N GLN A 267 -19.82 -9.14 -13.48
CA GLN A 267 -19.08 -9.80 -12.38
C GLN A 267 -17.55 -9.78 -12.57
N ILE A 268 -17.05 -9.03 -13.55
CA ILE A 268 -15.63 -8.99 -13.89
C ILE A 268 -14.96 -7.92 -13.02
N SER A 269 -14.02 -8.37 -12.18
CA SER A 269 -13.21 -7.49 -11.33
C SER A 269 -11.94 -7.03 -12.05
N ARG A 270 -11.65 -5.74 -12.00
CA ARG A 270 -10.42 -5.12 -12.49
C ARG A 270 -9.60 -4.50 -11.36
N ILE A 271 -8.29 -4.55 -11.49
CA ILE A 271 -7.38 -3.82 -10.60
C ILE A 271 -7.35 -2.36 -11.07
N LYS A 272 -7.98 -1.46 -10.30
CA LYS A 272 -7.94 -0.01 -10.55
C LYS A 272 -6.63 0.59 -10.07
N TYR A 273 -6.12 0.09 -8.95
CA TYR A 273 -4.90 0.58 -8.33
C TYR A 273 -4.13 -0.57 -7.72
N PHE A 274 -2.85 -0.66 -8.07
CA PHE A 274 -1.92 -1.57 -7.44
C PHE A 274 -0.63 -0.81 -7.21
N LYS A 275 -0.29 -0.58 -5.95
CA LYS A 275 0.93 0.10 -5.56
C LYS A 275 1.63 -0.69 -4.47
N VAL A 276 2.92 -0.87 -4.67
CA VAL A 276 3.82 -1.47 -3.69
C VAL A 276 4.92 -0.45 -3.41
N LEU A 277 5.12 -0.14 -2.13
CA LEU A 277 6.22 0.68 -1.64
C LEU A 277 7.05 -0.18 -0.70
N ILE A 278 8.36 -0.23 -0.91
CA ILE A 278 9.33 -0.95 -0.09
C ILE A 278 10.45 0.03 0.27
N GLN A 279 10.80 0.12 1.55
CA GLN A 279 11.93 0.93 2.03
C GLN A 279 13.26 0.19 1.83
N GLU A 280 14.37 0.92 1.94
CA GLU A 280 15.70 0.36 1.83
C GLU A 280 16.01 -0.68 2.92
N MET A 281 16.74 -1.74 2.56
CA MET A 281 17.12 -2.84 3.43
C MET A 281 18.58 -3.26 3.23
N ASP A 282 19.16 -3.85 4.26
CA ASP A 282 20.45 -4.54 4.20
C ASP A 282 20.21 -6.06 4.16
N LEU A 283 20.91 -6.74 3.27
CA LEU A 283 20.90 -8.19 3.14
C LEU A 283 22.34 -8.70 3.22
N ARG A 284 22.65 -9.43 4.30
CA ARG A 284 23.96 -10.01 4.55
C ARG A 284 23.84 -11.52 4.68
N LEU A 285 24.41 -12.23 3.72
CA LEU A 285 24.35 -13.68 3.65
C LEU A 285 25.76 -14.25 3.81
N ASP A 286 25.88 -15.24 4.68
CA ASP A 286 27.03 -16.15 4.70
C ASP A 286 26.63 -17.50 4.11
N LEU A 287 27.63 -18.24 3.63
CA LEU A 287 27.42 -19.52 2.95
C LEU A 287 26.74 -20.56 3.88
N GLY A 288 27.05 -20.52 5.19
CA GLY A 288 26.46 -21.41 6.18
C GLY A 288 24.95 -21.18 6.31
N PHE A 289 24.51 -19.93 6.35
CA PHE A 289 23.09 -19.58 6.35
C PHE A 289 22.37 -20.07 5.09
N VAL A 290 22.97 -19.86 3.91
CA VAL A 290 22.37 -20.28 2.64
C VAL A 290 22.18 -21.80 2.59
N TYR A 291 23.18 -22.57 3.00
CA TYR A 291 23.05 -24.03 3.06
C TYR A 291 22.01 -24.49 4.06
N ALA A 292 21.97 -23.90 5.26
CA ALA A 292 20.99 -24.27 6.27
C ALA A 292 19.55 -23.98 5.81
N ILE A 293 19.31 -22.87 5.11
CA ILE A 293 18.00 -22.57 4.50
C ILE A 293 17.70 -23.56 3.36
N ALA A 294 18.68 -23.89 2.52
CA ALA A 294 18.49 -24.87 1.44
C ALA A 294 18.12 -26.25 1.97
N ASP A 295 18.70 -26.67 3.10
CA ASP A 295 18.38 -27.94 3.77
C ASP A 295 16.96 -27.99 4.36
N LEU A 296 16.34 -26.82 4.62
CA LEU A 296 14.93 -26.75 5.02
C LEU A 296 13.97 -26.96 3.86
N ILE A 297 14.40 -26.67 2.63
CA ILE A 297 13.58 -26.84 1.44
C ILE A 297 13.54 -28.34 1.11
N PRO A 298 12.36 -28.98 1.09
CA PRO A 298 12.26 -30.37 0.69
C PRO A 298 12.87 -30.52 -0.70
N LYS A 299 13.84 -31.43 -0.85
CA LYS A 299 14.29 -31.84 -2.17
C LYS A 299 13.07 -32.43 -2.86
N ALA A 300 12.60 -31.79 -3.92
CA ALA A 300 11.52 -32.34 -4.72
C ALA A 300 11.96 -33.75 -5.14
N GLU A 301 11.29 -34.78 -4.63
CA GLU A 301 11.41 -36.11 -5.20
C GLU A 301 10.87 -35.99 -6.63
N VAL A 302 11.77 -35.83 -7.59
CA VAL A 302 11.46 -36.09 -8.98
C VAL A 302 11.18 -37.59 -9.03
N SER A 303 9.93 -37.97 -8.77
CA SER A 303 9.47 -39.32 -9.07
C SER A 303 9.77 -39.57 -10.55
N GLU A 304 10.42 -40.68 -10.89
CA GLU A 304 10.77 -41.09 -12.26
C GLU A 304 9.60 -40.94 -13.26
N LYS A 305 8.35 -40.92 -12.78
CA LYS A 305 7.15 -40.63 -13.59
C LYS A 305 7.12 -39.22 -14.19
N THR A 306 7.81 -38.25 -13.59
CA THR A 306 7.87 -36.85 -14.06
C THR A 306 8.91 -36.68 -15.17
N GLU A 307 10.05 -37.37 -15.08
CA GLU A 307 11.07 -37.37 -16.15
C GLU A 307 10.56 -38.03 -17.43
N VAL A 308 9.83 -39.15 -17.32
CA VAL A 308 9.23 -39.81 -18.51
C VAL A 308 8.20 -38.91 -19.19
N ARG A 309 7.46 -38.07 -18.43
CA ARG A 309 6.47 -37.13 -18.97
C ARG A 309 7.11 -35.91 -19.65
N LEU A 310 8.22 -35.40 -19.10
CA LEU A 310 9.00 -34.30 -19.68
C LEU A 310 9.76 -34.75 -20.94
N ALA A 311 10.40 -35.92 -20.90
CA ALA A 311 11.08 -36.50 -22.06
C ALA A 311 10.12 -36.90 -23.19
N ALA A 312 8.88 -37.29 -22.87
CA ALA A 312 7.83 -37.57 -23.87
C ALA A 312 7.24 -36.28 -24.48
N PHE A 313 7.33 -35.15 -23.79
CA PHE A 313 6.93 -33.85 -24.33
C PHE A 313 7.98 -33.30 -25.29
N ASP A 314 9.28 -33.43 -24.98
CA ASP A 314 10.37 -33.01 -25.88
C ASP A 314 10.43 -33.84 -27.17
N ARG A 315 10.04 -35.11 -27.15
CA ARG A 315 10.00 -35.95 -28.37
C ARG A 315 8.78 -35.74 -29.26
N LYS A 316 7.76 -35.00 -28.80
CA LYS A 316 6.58 -34.65 -29.61
C LYS A 316 6.63 -33.23 -30.17
N GLY A 317 7.74 -32.53 -29.95
CA GLY A 317 8.01 -31.17 -30.44
C GLY A 317 9.10 -31.07 -31.51
N CYS A 318 9.38 -32.16 -32.25
CA CYS A 318 10.10 -32.17 -33.52
C CYS A 318 9.27 -32.91 -34.57
#